data_AF-A0A517YZE9-F1
#
_entry.id   AF-A0A517YZE9-F1
#
_cell.length_a   1.000
_cell.length_b   1.000
_cell.length_c   1.000
_cell.angle_alpha   90.00
_cell.angle_beta   90.00
_cell.angle_gamma   90.00
#
_symmetry.space_group_name_H-M   'P 1'
#
loop_
_entity.id
_entity.type
_entity.pdbx_description
1 polymer ?
#
loop_
_entity_poly.entity_id
_entity_poly.type
_entity_poly.pdbx_seq_one_letter_code
_entity_poly.pdbx_strand_id
1 'polypeptide(L)'
;MILECEDQVVSEQAIEAEVIEALAGMNEKKCDYVILSKNEESFMQAAGTTIEYREGEQQYHCEESIVDIQRAFIFYLNEDDAYLKMFDWQPIETSESKASIIAIMLFIIATTAYAIYATLIA
;
A
#
# COMPACT_ATOMS: atom_id res chain seq x y z
N MET A 1 11.02 -13.31 6.64
CA MET A 1 10.35 -12.32 5.80
C MET A 1 10.68 -12.64 4.35
N ILE A 2 9.72 -12.44 3.45
CA ILE A 2 9.90 -12.67 2.02
C ILE A 2 10.23 -11.32 1.37
N LEU A 3 11.26 -11.28 0.54
CA LEU A 3 11.66 -10.11 -0.25
C LEU A 3 11.30 -10.35 -1.71
N GLU A 4 10.59 -9.41 -2.29
CA GLU A 4 10.09 -9.44 -3.66
C GLU A 4 10.50 -8.17 -4.40
N CYS A 5 10.70 -8.31 -5.70
CA CYS A 5 11.01 -7.23 -6.63
C CYS A 5 10.14 -7.40 -7.87
N GLU A 6 9.31 -6.42 -8.18
CA GLU A 6 8.32 -6.50 -9.25
C GLU A 6 7.50 -7.82 -9.19
N ASP A 7 7.75 -8.76 -10.11
CA ASP A 7 7.07 -10.06 -10.19
C ASP A 7 8.00 -11.24 -9.81
N GLN A 8 9.06 -10.98 -9.03
CA GLN A 8 10.07 -11.98 -8.67
C GLN A 8 10.28 -12.05 -7.16
N VAL A 9 10.16 -13.24 -6.60
CA VAL A 9 10.64 -13.52 -5.24
C VAL A 9 12.17 -13.51 -5.29
N VAL A 10 12.77 -12.53 -4.63
CA VAL A 10 14.22 -12.40 -4.49
C VAL A 10 14.72 -13.36 -3.42
N SER A 11 13.99 -13.46 -2.30
CA SER A 11 14.37 -14.31 -1.17
C SER A 11 13.15 -14.69 -0.33
N GLU A 12 13.01 -15.98 0.00
CA GLU A 12 12.00 -16.46 0.96
C GLU A 12 12.40 -16.17 2.42
N GLN A 13 13.69 -15.88 2.66
CA GLN A 13 14.27 -15.55 3.96
C GLN A 13 15.25 -14.39 3.79
N ALA A 14 14.69 -13.20 3.64
CA ALA A 14 15.44 -11.97 3.38
C ALA A 14 16.54 -11.72 4.43
N ILE A 15 17.71 -11.28 3.96
CA ILE A 15 18.78 -10.72 4.79
C ILE A 15 19.07 -9.26 4.43
N GLU A 16 19.77 -8.55 5.32
CA GLU A 16 20.06 -7.11 5.14
C GLU A 16 20.73 -6.80 3.79
N ALA A 17 21.70 -7.62 3.37
CA ALA A 17 22.41 -7.40 2.11
C ALA A 17 21.49 -7.47 0.88
N GLU A 18 20.53 -8.39 0.88
CA GLU A 18 19.57 -8.56 -0.23
C GLU A 18 18.60 -7.38 -0.32
N VAL A 19 18.15 -6.87 0.84
CA VAL A 19 17.30 -5.68 0.93
C VAL A 19 18.03 -4.45 0.36
N ILE A 20 19.29 -4.25 0.74
CA ILE A 20 20.10 -3.12 0.26
C ILE A 20 20.29 -3.22 -1.26
N GLU A 21 20.59 -4.41 -1.77
CA GLU A 21 20.78 -4.66 -3.20
C GLU A 21 19.49 -4.41 -4.00
N ALA A 22 18.35 -4.92 -3.54
CA ALA A 22 17.06 -4.73 -4.20
C ALA A 22 16.68 -3.24 -4.28
N LEU A 23 16.81 -2.51 -3.18
CA LEU A 23 16.51 -1.06 -3.13
C LEU A 23 17.51 -0.23 -3.95
N ALA A 24 18.77 -0.65 -4.04
CA ALA A 24 19.74 0.00 -4.93
C ALA A 24 19.40 -0.25 -6.42
N GLY A 25 18.96 -1.47 -6.75
CA GLY A 25 18.51 -1.84 -8.10
C GLY A 25 17.31 -1.03 -8.60
N MET A 26 16.48 -0.51 -7.69
CA MET A 26 15.35 0.35 -8.04
C MET A 26 15.78 1.71 -8.62
N ASN A 27 16.85 2.32 -8.10
CA ASN A 27 17.44 3.52 -8.72
C ASN A 27 18.01 3.26 -10.12
N GLU A 28 18.44 2.03 -10.37
CA GLU A 28 18.94 1.58 -11.66
C GLU A 28 17.83 1.10 -12.61
N LYS A 29 16.56 1.20 -12.19
CA LYS A 29 15.37 0.70 -12.93
C LYS A 29 15.44 -0.79 -13.26
N LYS A 30 16.13 -1.56 -12.43
CA LYS A 30 16.10 -3.04 -12.49
C LYS A 30 14.90 -3.61 -11.76
N CYS A 31 14.26 -2.78 -10.93
CA CYS A 31 13.17 -3.13 -10.06
C CYS A 31 12.25 -1.91 -9.94
N ASP A 32 11.01 -1.99 -10.39
CA ASP A 32 10.10 -0.85 -10.30
C ASP A 32 9.56 -0.65 -8.88
N TYR A 33 9.43 -1.75 -8.12
CA TYR A 33 9.08 -1.74 -6.71
C TYR A 33 9.71 -2.90 -5.95
N VAL A 34 9.98 -2.68 -4.66
CA VAL A 34 10.49 -3.70 -3.73
C VAL A 34 9.48 -3.88 -2.61
N ILE A 35 9.16 -5.13 -2.26
CA ILE A 35 8.26 -5.49 -1.17
C ILE A 35 9.00 -6.39 -0.19
N LEU A 36 8.94 -6.08 1.09
CA LEU A 36 9.40 -6.94 2.17
C LEU A 36 8.18 -7.30 3.03
N SER A 37 7.78 -8.57 3.00
CA SER A 37 6.55 -9.04 3.64
C SER A 37 6.83 -10.00 4.80
N LYS A 38 6.09 -9.80 5.90
CA LYS A 38 5.99 -10.79 6.98
C LYS A 38 4.89 -11.81 6.65
N ASN A 39 3.79 -11.33 6.10
CA ASN A 39 2.65 -12.10 5.57
C ASN A 39 1.83 -11.20 4.62
N GLU A 40 0.66 -11.66 4.17
CA GLU A 40 -0.21 -10.94 3.24
C GLU A 40 -0.82 -9.63 3.82
N GLU A 41 -0.91 -9.52 5.14
CA GLU A 41 -1.53 -8.39 5.85
C GLU A 41 -0.48 -7.43 6.46
N SER A 42 0.78 -7.82 6.52
CA SER A 42 1.88 -7.04 7.09
C SER A 42 3.07 -7.02 6.13
N PHE A 43 3.30 -5.86 5.52
CA PHE A 43 4.41 -5.64 4.59
C PHE A 43 4.85 -4.18 4.55
N MET A 44 6.09 -3.98 4.10
CA MET A 44 6.65 -2.70 3.72
C MET A 44 7.02 -2.73 2.24
N GLN A 45 6.69 -1.69 1.50
CA GLN A 45 7.02 -1.59 0.09
C GLN A 45 7.58 -0.22 -0.29
N ALA A 46 8.37 -0.18 -1.36
CA ALA A 46 8.93 1.04 -1.91
C ALA A 46 8.87 1.05 -3.43
N ALA A 47 8.57 2.22 -3.99
CA ALA A 47 8.59 2.50 -5.42
C ALA A 47 9.21 3.89 -5.64
N GLY A 48 10.47 3.91 -6.09
CA GLY A 48 11.28 5.13 -6.11
C GLY A 48 11.45 5.71 -4.70
N THR A 49 11.11 6.99 -4.52
CA THR A 49 11.16 7.70 -3.23
C THR A 49 9.91 7.53 -2.38
N THR A 50 8.90 6.80 -2.86
CA THR A 50 7.70 6.52 -2.08
C THR A 50 7.89 5.26 -1.28
N ILE A 51 7.59 5.31 0.02
CA ILE A 51 7.55 4.16 0.91
C ILE A 51 6.14 4.00 1.47
N GLU A 52 5.68 2.76 1.55
CA GLU A 52 4.42 2.40 2.16
C GLU A 52 4.60 1.27 3.17
N TYR A 53 3.73 1.28 4.17
CA TYR A 53 3.66 0.28 5.22
C TYR A 53 2.21 -0.12 5.45
N ARG A 54 1.94 -1.42 5.51
CA ARG A 54 0.64 -1.98 5.86
C ARG A 54 0.75 -2.88 7.08
N GLU A 55 -0.22 -2.76 7.98
CA GLU A 55 -0.46 -3.68 9.08
C GLU A 55 -1.97 -3.91 9.24
N GLY A 56 -2.43 -5.10 8.84
CA GLY A 56 -3.86 -5.42 8.75
C GLY A 56 -4.57 -4.51 7.73
N GLU A 57 -5.63 -3.84 8.19
CA GLU A 57 -6.42 -2.90 7.38
C GLU A 57 -5.78 -1.51 7.28
N GLN A 58 -4.77 -1.20 8.09
CA GLN A 58 -4.16 0.12 8.13
C GLN A 58 -3.02 0.18 7.12
N GLN A 59 -3.03 1.21 6.28
CA GLN A 59 -1.97 1.46 5.31
C GLN A 59 -1.51 2.91 5.42
N TYR A 60 -0.20 3.10 5.39
CA TYR A 60 0.46 4.37 5.53
C TYR A 60 1.46 4.58 4.41
N HIS A 61 1.71 5.83 4.05
CA HIS A 61 2.71 6.20 3.07
C HIS A 61 3.50 7.45 3.48
N CYS A 62 4.68 7.58 2.89
CA CYS A 62 5.51 8.77 2.99
C CYS A 62 6.40 8.88 1.73
N GLU A 63 6.94 10.08 1.48
CA GLU A 63 7.98 10.30 0.47
C GLU A 63 9.31 10.59 1.18
N GLU A 64 10.31 9.76 0.93
CA GLU A 64 11.58 9.83 1.64
C GLU A 64 12.77 9.52 0.72
N SER A 65 13.98 9.84 1.19
CA SER A 65 15.19 9.50 0.45
C SER A 65 15.41 7.99 0.42
N ILE A 66 16.02 7.47 -0.65
CA ILE A 66 16.34 6.03 -0.75
C ILE A 66 17.18 5.54 0.43
N VAL A 67 18.05 6.38 0.99
CA VAL A 67 18.89 6.03 2.15
C VAL A 67 18.05 5.90 3.43
N ASP A 68 17.00 6.71 3.57
CA ASP A 68 16.06 6.60 4.69
C ASP A 68 15.13 5.40 4.51
N ILE A 69 14.65 5.14 3.29
CA ILE A 69 13.88 3.94 2.94
C ILE A 69 14.67 2.67 3.23
N GLN A 70 15.93 2.60 2.83
CA GLN A 70 16.82 1.48 3.16
C GLN A 70 16.90 1.26 4.67
N ARG A 71 17.08 2.31 5.46
CA ARG A 71 17.11 2.20 6.93
C ARG A 71 15.79 1.68 7.49
N ALA A 72 14.65 2.16 7.00
CA ALA A 72 13.34 1.70 7.44
C ALA A 72 13.11 0.22 7.12
N PHE A 73 13.49 -0.24 5.93
CA PHE A 73 13.41 -1.66 5.57
C PHE A 73 14.28 -2.53 6.46
N ILE A 74 15.48 -2.07 6.85
CA ILE A 74 16.37 -2.81 7.75
C ILE A 74 15.80 -2.90 9.17
N PHE A 75 15.18 -1.83 9.68
CA PHE A 75 14.46 -1.89 10.95
C PHE A 75 13.27 -2.85 10.87
N TYR A 76 12.47 -2.77 9.80
CA TYR A 76 11.35 -3.68 9.57
C TYR A 76 11.81 -5.14 9.49
N LEU A 77 12.86 -5.44 8.72
CA LEU A 77 13.47 -6.77 8.61
C LEU A 77 13.84 -7.38 9.96
N ASN A 78 14.39 -6.55 10.84
CA ASN A 78 14.84 -6.94 12.17
C ASN A 78 13.71 -6.93 13.23
N GLU A 79 12.46 -6.70 12.81
CA GLU A 79 11.28 -6.55 13.69
C GLU A 79 11.46 -5.45 14.75
N ASP A 80 12.16 -4.37 14.39
CA ASP A 80 12.35 -3.17 15.20
C ASP A 80 11.37 -2.08 14.77
N ASP A 81 10.44 -1.71 15.65
CA ASP A 81 9.41 -0.69 15.42
C ASP A 81 9.94 0.75 15.29
N ALA A 82 11.27 0.97 15.30
CA ALA A 82 11.87 2.28 15.10
C ALA A 82 11.40 2.97 13.81
N TYR A 83 11.14 2.22 12.72
CA TYR A 83 10.66 2.77 11.44
C TYR A 83 9.32 3.52 11.57
N LEU A 84 8.46 3.14 12.53
CA LEU A 84 7.17 3.82 12.78
C LEU A 84 7.35 5.27 13.24
N LYS A 85 8.52 5.60 13.78
CA LYS A 85 8.84 6.94 14.29
C LYS A 85 9.82 7.70 13.40
N MET A 86 10.32 7.07 12.33
CA MET A 86 11.29 7.70 11.43
C MET A 86 10.64 8.76 10.55
N PHE A 87 9.37 8.58 10.19
CA PHE A 87 8.69 9.40 9.19
C PHE A 87 7.38 9.97 9.72
N ASP A 88 6.90 11.03 9.06
CA ASP A 88 5.55 11.56 9.26
C ASP A 88 4.56 10.78 8.40
N TRP A 89 4.27 9.54 8.82
CA TRP A 89 3.40 8.60 8.11
C TRP A 89 2.00 9.18 7.89
N GLN A 90 1.60 9.26 6.64
CA GLN A 90 0.24 9.66 6.27
C GLN A 90 -0.61 8.42 6.03
N PRO A 91 -1.85 8.34 6.56
CA PRO A 91 -2.73 7.24 6.24
C PRO A 91 -3.13 7.30 4.75
N ILE A 92 -3.04 6.17 4.05
CA ILE A 92 -3.68 6.04 2.74
C ILE A 92 -5.16 5.83 3.02
N GLU A 93 -6.00 6.78 2.59
CA GLU A 93 -7.45 6.57 2.62
C GLU A 93 -7.80 5.41 1.68
N THR A 94 -7.92 4.20 2.24
CA THR A 94 -8.47 3.07 1.51
C THR A 94 -9.88 3.46 1.07
N SER A 95 -10.16 3.37 -0.22
CA SER A 95 -11.38 3.87 -0.89
C SER A 95 -12.70 3.19 -0.45
N GLU A 96 -12.74 2.55 0.71
CA GLU A 96 -13.97 2.15 1.40
C GLU A 96 -14.69 3.35 2.05
N SER A 97 -14.62 4.52 1.40
CA SER A 97 -15.42 5.68 1.76
C SER A 97 -16.88 5.40 1.39
N LYS A 98 -17.65 5.00 2.41
CA LYS A 98 -19.09 4.71 2.48
C LYS A 98 -20.04 5.70 1.77
N ALA A 99 -19.54 6.78 1.18
CA ALA A 99 -20.30 7.78 0.44
C ALA A 99 -20.79 7.29 -0.94
N SER A 100 -20.01 6.48 -1.67
CA SER A 100 -20.39 6.06 -3.04
C SER A 100 -21.55 5.08 -3.09
N ILE A 101 -21.63 4.12 -2.14
CA ILE A 101 -22.72 3.13 -2.11
C ILE A 101 -24.05 3.80 -1.73
N ILE A 102 -24.03 4.76 -0.81
CA ILE A 102 -25.23 5.51 -0.40
C ILE A 102 -25.72 6.39 -1.56
N ALA A 103 -24.81 7.04 -2.29
CA ALA A 103 -25.18 7.85 -3.47
C ALA A 103 -25.80 6.99 -4.59
N ILE A 104 -25.24 5.81 -4.85
CA ILE A 104 -25.77 4.87 -5.85
C ILE A 104 -27.16 4.33 -5.43
N MET A 105 -27.36 3.97 -4.16
CA MET A 105 -28.67 3.53 -3.67
C MET A 105 -29.74 4.62 -3.78
N LEU A 106 -29.43 5.86 -3.41
CA LEU A 106 -30.37 6.98 -3.51
C LEU A 106 -30.78 7.26 -4.97
N PHE A 107 -29.84 7.11 -5.92
CA PHE A 107 -30.13 7.26 -7.34
C PHE A 107 -31.05 6.15 -7.89
N ILE A 108 -30.86 4.90 -7.46
CA ILE A 108 -31.73 3.77 -7.85
C ILE A 108 -33.15 3.96 -7.29
N ILE A 109 -33.28 4.40 -6.03
CA ILE A 109 -34.59 4.68 -5.43
C ILE A 109 -35.30 5.81 -6.16
N ALA A 110 -34.59 6.89 -6.51
CA ALA A 110 -35.17 8.02 -7.22
C ALA A 110 -35.64 7.64 -8.64
N THR A 111 -34.84 6.87 -9.37
CA THR A 111 -35.18 6.43 -10.74
C THR A 111 -36.32 5.42 -10.79
N THR A 112 -36.38 4.48 -9.85
CA THR A 112 -37.50 3.53 -9.75
C THR A 112 -38.81 4.21 -9.34
N ALA A 113 -38.77 5.15 -8.38
CA ALA A 113 -39.94 5.93 -8.01
C ALA A 113 -40.48 6.78 -9.17
N TYR A 114 -39.59 7.38 -9.97
CA TYR A 114 -39.98 8.14 -11.17
C TYR A 114 -40.62 7.25 -12.25
N ALA A 115 -40.04 6.08 -12.53
CA ALA A 115 -40.59 5.16 -13.52
C ALA A 115 -41.99 4.67 -13.14
N ILE A 116 -42.21 4.32 -11.86
CA ILE A 116 -43.53 3.89 -11.36
C ILE A 116 -44.56 5.02 -11.50
N TYR A 117 -44.19 6.25 -11.10
CA TYR A 117 -45.05 7.42 -11.21
C TYR A 117 -45.44 7.71 -12.68
N ALA A 118 -44.48 7.65 -13.60
CA ALA A 118 -44.71 7.88 -15.02
C ALA A 118 -45.66 6.84 -15.64
N THR A 119 -45.60 5.57 -15.21
CA THR A 119 -46.50 4.52 -15.70
C THR A 119 -47.91 4.55 -15.10
N LEU A 120 -48.11 5.19 -13.95
CA LEU A 120 -49.42 5.27 -13.29
C LEU A 120 -50.25 6.48 -13.74
N ILE A 121 -49.63 7.46 -14.40
CA ILE A 121 -50.25 8.73 -14.81
C ILE A 121 -50.33 8.87 -16.34
N ALA A 122 -49.63 8.02 -17.10
CA ALA A 122 -49.80 7.86 -18.55
C ALA A 122 -50.93 6.87 -18.86
#